data_AF-A0A6P1A3U9-F1
#
_entry.id   AF-A0A6P1A3U9-F1
#
_cell.length_a   1.000
_cell.length_b   1.000
_cell.length_c   1.000
_cell.angle_alpha   90.00
_cell.angle_beta   90.00
_cell.angle_gamma   90.00
#
_symmetry.space_group_name_H-M   'P 1'
#
loop_
_entity.id
_entity.type
_entity.pdbx_description
1 polymer ?
#
loop_
_entity_poly.entity_id
_entity_poly.type
_entity_poly.pdbx_seq_one_letter_code
_entity_poly.pdbx_strand_id
1 'polypeptide(L)' 'MKIASFNINGIKARIGALTDWLTEAAPDVALLQEIKSV' A
#
# COMPACT_ATOMS: atom_id res chain seq x y z
N MET A 1 -11.65 13.00 3.34
CA MET A 1 -10.18 13.01 3.30
C MET A 1 -9.64 12.00 4.30
N LYS A 2 -9.26 10.82 3.82
CA LYS A 2 -8.75 9.66 4.55
C LYS A 2 -7.30 9.46 4.15
N ILE A 3 -6.40 9.51 5.12
CA ILE A 3 -4.98 9.23 4.93
C ILE A 3 -4.68 7.91 5.61
N ALA A 4 -4.05 6.98 4.90
CA ALA A 4 -3.72 5.67 5.41
C ALA A 4 -2.24 5.35 5.19
N SER A 5 -1.68 4.53 6.07
CA SER A 5 -0.29 4.09 6.02
C SER A 5 -0.23 2.56 5.98
N PHE A 6 0.63 2.02 5.12
CA PHE A 6 0.84 0.58 5.00
C PHE A 6 2.33 0.28 4.81
N ASN A 7 2.92 -0.43 5.78
CA ASN A 7 4.23 -1.02 5.61
C ASN A 7 4.10 -2.24 4.68
N ILE A 8 4.56 -2.10 3.44
CA ILE A 8 4.35 -3.10 2.39
C ILE A 8 5.39 -4.20 2.42
N ASN A 9 6.55 -3.96 3.05
CA ASN A 9 7.66 -4.91 3.14
C ASN A 9 7.99 -5.59 1.79
N GLY A 10 8.19 -4.78 0.74
CA GLY A 10 8.48 -5.23 -0.63
C GLY A 10 7.29 -5.18 -1.58
N ILE A 11 7.22 -4.12 -2.39
CA ILE A 11 6.08 -3.85 -3.30
C ILE A 11 5.92 -4.92 -4.38
N LYS A 12 7.02 -5.38 -5.00
CA LYS A 12 6.96 -6.36 -6.11
C LYS A 12 6.37 -7.69 -5.66
N ALA A 13 6.67 -8.13 -4.44
CA ALA A 13 6.17 -9.38 -3.87
C ALA A 13 4.73 -9.27 -3.30
N ARG A 14 4.19 -8.06 -3.19
CA ARG A 14 2.94 -7.76 -2.47
C ARG A 14 1.95 -6.90 -3.27
N ILE A 15 2.17 -6.76 -4.58
CA ILE A 15 1.35 -5.86 -5.41
C ILE A 15 -0.14 -6.22 -5.36
N GLY A 16 -0.49 -7.50 -5.37
CA GLY A 16 -1.89 -7.94 -5.25
C GLY A 16 -2.51 -7.57 -3.89
N ALA A 17 -1.80 -7.85 -2.79
CA ALA A 17 -2.27 -7.48 -1.46
C ALA A 17 -2.43 -5.95 -1.29
N LEU A 18 -1.56 -5.16 -1.94
CA LEU A 18 -1.70 -3.71 -1.97
C LEU A 18 -2.95 -3.26 -2.74
N THR A 19 -3.23 -3.84 -3.91
CA THR A 19 -4.42 -3.46 -4.71
C THR A 19 -5.73 -3.85 -4.05
N ASP A 20 -5.77 -5.01 -3.39
CA ASP A 20 -6.95 -5.44 -2.64
C ASP A 20 -7.21 -4.49 -1.47
N TRP A 21 -6.16 -4.16 -0.72
CA TRP A 21 -6.24 -3.22 0.40
C TRP A 21 -6.62 -1.81 -0.05
N LEU A 22 -6.07 -1.30 -1.16
CA LEU A 22 -6.45 0.02 -1.69
C LEU A 22 -7.93 0.08 -2.08
N THR A 23 -8.47 -1.01 -2.63
CA THR A 23 -9.88 -1.13 -3.00
C THR A 23 -10.78 -1.13 -1.77
N GLU A 24 -10.45 -1.92 -0.75
CA GLU A 24 -11.22 -2.01 0.50
C GLU A 24 -11.13 -0.72 1.33
N ALA A 25 -9.90 -0.21 1.49
CA ALA A 25 -9.65 0.93 2.37
C ALA A 25 -10.05 2.26 1.73
N ALA A 26 -10.02 2.38 0.40
CA ALA A 26 -10.34 3.58 -0.36
C ALA A 26 -9.77 4.89 0.27
N PRO A 27 -8.46 4.98 0.56
CA PRO A 27 -7.88 6.20 1.10
C PRO A 27 -7.72 7.28 0.01
N ASP A 28 -7.86 8.55 0.39
CA ASP A 28 -7.54 9.68 -0.48
C ASP A 28 -6.02 9.82 -0.67
N VAL A 29 -5.23 9.45 0.35
CA VAL A 29 -3.76 9.40 0.29
C VAL A 29 -3.26 8.13 0.99
N ALA A 30 -2.42 7.36 0.31
CA ALA A 30 -1.75 6.19 0.87
C ALA A 30 -0.24 6.44 0.99
N LEU A 31 0.32 6.21 2.17
CA LEU A 31 1.76 6.25 2.45
C LEU A 31 2.28 4.82 2.57
N LEU A 32 3.27 4.46 1.75
CA LEU A 32 3.87 3.13 1.76
C LEU A 32 5.26 3.16 2.39
N GLN A 33 5.56 2.22 3.29
CA GLN A 33 6.88 2.04 3.91
C GLN A 33 7.50 0.72 3.49
N GLU A 34 8.84 0.63 3.56
CA GLU A 34 9.58 -0.57 3.16
C GLU A 34 9.25 -1.05 1.75
N ILE A 35 9.25 -0.13 0.77
CA ILE A 35 8.93 -0.46 -0.63
C ILE A 35 9.87 -1.54 -1.19
N LYS A 36 11.14 -1.56 -0.76
CA LYS A 36 12.19 -2.53 -1.15
C LYS A 36 12.20 -2.84 -2.66
N SER A 37 12.10 -1.79 -3.49
CA SER A 37 12.22 -1.91 -4.94
C SER A 37 13.68 -1.70 -5.36
N VAL A 38 14.14 -2.52 -6.30
CA VAL A 38 15.35 -2.33 -7.10
C VAL A 38 14.94 -2.17 -8.56
#